data_AF-A0A257E714-F1
#
_entry.id   AF-A0A257E714-F1
#
_cell.length_a   1.000
_cell.length_b   1.000
_cell.length_c   1.000
_cell.angle_alpha   90.00
_cell.angle_beta   90.00
_cell.angle_gamma   90.00
#
_symmetry.space_group_name_H-M   'P 1'
#
loop_
_entity.id
_entity.type
_entity.pdbx_description
1 polymer ?
#
loop_
_entity_poly.entity_id
_entity_poly.type
_entity_poly.pdbx_seq_one_letter_code
_entity_poly.pdbx_strand_id
1 'polypeptide(L)'
;MTHPRIGFVCQYKHPERLLSASALKLIEGPLNPRTTTLRWMDGVTPQVARDKLVEVVTHNLAAQLRLLAYVATLPAALRMLRLSSDLLPFYSHPKVAAVYKDPAIERQLVEGFAAIGELARASDIRLSFHPGQYCVLGSENPGVVENSVAEFEYHADMIRMMGYGQRFQDLKCNVHIAGRLGVEGTRTVWARLSEVARNCITFENDEKTYGLDDCLQIADLAPVVLDIHHCWIHENDYIDPHSERVARVIDSWRGVRPTLHYSQPQESLQELGFDAEHKLEMDALMKVVSKRDLYGHSAQMWNRWTNDYALQFLDRFDIMLEAKDKNVASLAFYEHWQRRKA
;
A
#
# COMPACT_ATOMS: atom_id res chain seq x y z
N MET A 1 13.55 -11.28 -10.94
CA MET A 1 13.09 -10.08 -11.67
C MET A 1 14.32 -9.24 -11.97
N THR A 2 14.44 -8.69 -13.18
CA THR A 2 15.71 -8.22 -13.77
C THR A 2 15.99 -6.72 -13.65
N HIS A 3 15.03 -5.92 -13.17
CA HIS A 3 15.17 -4.47 -13.04
C HIS A 3 14.43 -3.94 -11.80
N PRO A 4 14.88 -2.80 -11.24
CA PRO A 4 14.19 -2.15 -10.14
C PRO A 4 12.89 -1.50 -10.57
N ARG A 5 11.89 -1.48 -9.69
CA ARG A 5 10.61 -0.81 -9.91
C ARG A 5 10.33 0.28 -8.87
N ILE A 6 9.70 1.35 -9.33
CA ILE A 6 9.11 2.44 -8.57
C ILE A 6 7.60 2.35 -8.79
N GLY A 7 6.82 2.41 -7.72
CA GLY A 7 5.37 2.26 -7.77
C GLY A 7 4.62 3.34 -7.02
N PHE A 8 3.32 3.43 -7.27
CA PHE A 8 2.38 4.32 -6.57
C PHE A 8 1.20 3.52 -5.99
N VAL A 9 0.36 4.23 -5.22
CA VAL A 9 -0.69 3.59 -4.41
C VAL A 9 -2.10 4.02 -4.80
N CYS A 10 -2.99 3.03 -4.88
CA CYS A 10 -4.45 3.05 -4.91
C CYS A 10 -5.15 3.76 -6.08
N GLN A 11 -4.71 4.95 -6.47
CA GLN A 11 -5.45 5.83 -7.37
C GLN A 11 -4.55 6.47 -8.42
N TYR A 12 -5.12 6.74 -9.59
CA TYR A 12 -4.58 7.63 -10.58
C TYR A 12 -4.88 9.09 -10.26
N LYS A 13 -3.89 9.94 -10.51
CA LYS A 13 -3.96 11.39 -10.49
C LYS A 13 -3.54 11.92 -11.86
N HIS A 14 -4.37 12.82 -12.40
CA HIS A 14 -4.04 13.51 -13.63
C HIS A 14 -2.89 14.51 -13.38
N PRO A 15 -1.88 14.62 -14.27
CA PRO A 15 -0.73 15.52 -14.07
C PRO A 15 -1.12 17.00 -14.11
N GLU A 16 -2.12 17.39 -14.90
CA GLU A 16 -2.60 18.78 -14.95
C GLU A 16 -3.50 19.10 -13.75
N ARG A 17 -2.88 19.46 -12.62
CA ARG A 17 -3.59 19.76 -11.36
C ARG A 17 -4.37 21.08 -11.37
N LEU A 18 -4.11 21.97 -12.35
CA LEU A 18 -4.80 23.26 -12.49
C LEU A 18 -6.21 23.14 -13.10
N LEU A 19 -6.59 21.96 -13.59
CA LEU A 19 -7.93 21.70 -14.09
C LEU A 19 -8.97 21.82 -12.96
N SER A 20 -10.21 22.16 -13.34
CA SER A 20 -11.32 22.21 -12.38
C SER A 20 -11.58 20.84 -11.75
N ALA A 21 -12.10 20.82 -10.53
CA ALA A 21 -12.45 19.58 -9.83
C ALA A 21 -13.39 18.68 -10.65
N SER A 22 -14.33 19.26 -11.40
CA SER A 22 -15.24 18.52 -12.28
C SER A 22 -14.51 17.89 -13.47
N ALA A 23 -13.56 18.59 -14.08
CA ALA A 23 -12.74 18.06 -15.16
C ALA A 23 -11.83 16.92 -14.67
N LEU A 24 -11.16 17.11 -13.52
CA LEU A 24 -10.36 16.06 -12.89
C LEU A 24 -11.21 14.83 -12.57
N LYS A 25 -12.41 15.01 -12.01
CA LYS A 25 -13.33 13.90 -11.70
C LYS A 25 -13.74 13.12 -12.95
N LEU A 26 -13.94 13.79 -14.08
CA LEU A 26 -14.29 13.14 -15.34
C LEU A 26 -13.14 12.27 -15.87
N ILE A 27 -11.90 12.72 -15.71
CA ILE A 27 -10.70 12.02 -16.20
C ILE A 27 -10.27 10.90 -15.23
N GLU A 28 -10.21 11.19 -13.93
CA GLU A 28 -9.71 10.26 -12.90
C GLU A 28 -10.78 9.23 -12.49
N GLY A 29 -12.07 9.60 -12.53
CA GLY A 29 -13.18 8.77 -12.06
C GLY A 29 -13.30 7.38 -12.70
N PRO A 30 -13.04 7.21 -14.01
CA PRO A 30 -13.03 5.90 -14.66
C PRO A 30 -11.88 4.97 -14.24
N LEU A 31 -10.78 5.52 -13.70
CA LEU A 31 -9.57 4.80 -13.25
C LEU A 31 -9.58 4.53 -11.75
N ASN A 32 -10.37 5.28 -10.99
CA ASN A 32 -10.36 5.23 -9.53
C ASN A 32 -11.57 4.47 -8.97
N PRO A 33 -11.37 3.68 -7.90
CA PRO A 33 -12.46 3.05 -7.17
C PRO A 33 -13.45 4.05 -6.61
N ARG A 34 -14.69 3.58 -6.43
CA ARG A 34 -15.78 4.25 -5.74
C ARG A 34 -16.13 3.44 -4.49
N THR A 35 -16.81 4.11 -3.57
CA THR A 35 -17.38 3.49 -2.39
C THR A 35 -18.76 4.06 -2.11
N THR A 36 -19.46 3.48 -1.15
CA THR A 36 -20.72 3.99 -0.58
C THR A 36 -20.63 3.96 0.94
N THR A 37 -21.68 4.39 1.65
CA THR A 37 -21.69 4.37 3.12
C THR A 37 -22.82 3.50 3.64
N LEU A 38 -22.60 2.84 4.78
CA LEU A 38 -23.66 2.11 5.49
C LEU A 38 -24.86 3.03 5.80
N ARG A 39 -24.59 4.29 6.16
CA ARG A 39 -25.64 5.29 6.41
C ARG A 39 -26.55 5.51 5.19
N TRP A 40 -25.98 5.62 4.00
CA TRP A 40 -26.78 5.76 2.77
C TRP A 40 -27.56 4.47 2.47
N MET A 41 -26.92 3.30 2.62
CA MET A 41 -27.56 2.01 2.40
C MET A 41 -28.73 1.76 3.35
N ASP A 42 -28.61 2.14 4.62
CA ASP A 42 -29.67 2.05 5.63
C ASP A 42 -30.85 3.03 5.35
N GLY A 43 -30.62 4.05 4.51
CA GLY A 43 -31.64 5.05 4.14
C GLY A 43 -32.48 4.69 2.91
N VAL A 44 -32.23 3.54 2.28
CA VAL A 44 -32.92 3.08 1.06
C VAL A 44 -33.45 1.66 1.25
N THR A 45 -34.23 1.15 0.29
CA THR A 45 -34.71 -0.24 0.36
C THR A 45 -33.55 -1.23 0.18
N PRO A 46 -33.63 -2.46 0.74
CA PRO A 46 -32.58 -3.47 0.59
C PRO A 46 -32.18 -3.75 -0.86
N GLN A 47 -33.16 -3.74 -1.78
CA GLN A 47 -32.89 -3.92 -3.21
C GLN A 47 -32.07 -2.77 -3.79
N VAL A 48 -32.44 -1.51 -3.49
CA VAL A 48 -31.69 -0.33 -3.98
C VAL A 48 -30.27 -0.30 -3.39
N ALA A 49 -30.11 -0.68 -2.13
CA ALA A 49 -28.78 -0.80 -1.50
C ALA A 49 -27.93 -1.89 -2.19
N ARG A 50 -28.54 -3.05 -2.48
CA ARG A 50 -27.90 -4.15 -3.21
C ARG A 50 -27.47 -3.73 -4.61
N ASP A 51 -28.39 -3.13 -5.38
CA ASP A 51 -28.12 -2.71 -6.76
C ASP A 51 -26.99 -1.68 -6.81
N LYS A 52 -26.97 -0.74 -5.84
CA LYS A 52 -25.87 0.22 -5.74
C LYS A 52 -24.53 -0.43 -5.43
N LEU A 53 -24.52 -1.42 -4.53
CA LEU A 53 -23.30 -2.14 -4.20
C LEU A 53 -22.75 -2.89 -5.41
N VAL A 54 -23.62 -3.58 -6.16
CA VAL A 54 -23.25 -4.27 -7.41
C VAL A 54 -22.72 -3.29 -8.45
N GLU A 55 -23.36 -2.13 -8.62
CA GLU A 55 -22.87 -1.06 -9.51
C GLU A 55 -21.45 -0.62 -9.11
N VAL A 56 -21.21 -0.39 -7.81
CA VAL A 56 -19.90 0.04 -7.30
C VAL A 56 -18.83 -1.03 -7.53
N VAL A 57 -19.13 -2.30 -7.22
CA VAL A 57 -18.19 -3.42 -7.45
C VAL A 57 -17.87 -3.58 -8.93
N THR A 58 -18.89 -3.53 -9.79
CA THR A 58 -18.72 -3.59 -11.25
C THR A 58 -17.83 -2.46 -11.77
N HIS A 59 -18.08 -1.23 -11.30
CA HIS A 59 -17.23 -0.08 -11.62
C HIS A 59 -15.80 -0.28 -11.13
N ASN A 60 -15.61 -0.74 -9.90
CA ASN A 60 -14.30 -0.89 -9.28
C ASN A 60 -13.42 -1.91 -10.04
N LEU A 61 -13.97 -3.07 -10.40
CA LEU A 61 -13.26 -4.07 -11.21
C LEU A 61 -12.82 -3.50 -12.56
N ALA A 62 -13.75 -2.83 -13.26
CA ALA A 62 -13.43 -2.19 -14.54
C ALA A 62 -12.42 -1.04 -14.41
N ALA A 63 -12.47 -0.28 -13.32
CA ALA A 63 -11.53 0.80 -13.03
C ALA A 63 -10.11 0.25 -12.78
N GLN A 64 -9.97 -0.86 -12.06
CA GLN A 64 -8.65 -1.49 -11.85
C GLN A 64 -8.05 -1.99 -13.16
N LEU A 65 -8.85 -2.59 -14.05
CA LEU A 65 -8.35 -2.99 -15.37
C LEU A 65 -7.87 -1.78 -16.20
N ARG A 66 -8.60 -0.66 -16.18
CA ARG A 66 -8.17 0.56 -16.87
C ARG A 66 -6.88 1.13 -16.26
N LEU A 67 -6.77 1.10 -14.92
CA LEU A 67 -5.58 1.58 -14.22
C LEU A 67 -4.36 0.71 -14.55
N LEU A 68 -4.51 -0.62 -14.56
CA LEU A 68 -3.44 -1.52 -14.97
C LEU A 68 -3.08 -1.37 -16.45
N ALA A 69 -4.06 -1.14 -17.32
CA ALA A 69 -3.79 -0.85 -18.73
C ALA A 69 -2.95 0.43 -18.87
N TYR A 70 -3.23 1.47 -18.09
CA TYR A 70 -2.37 2.67 -18.01
C TYR A 70 -0.96 2.32 -17.53
N VAL A 71 -0.83 1.60 -16.39
CA VAL A 71 0.48 1.21 -15.84
C VAL A 71 1.29 0.36 -16.83
N ALA A 72 0.64 -0.49 -17.62
CA ALA A 72 1.28 -1.29 -18.66
C ALA A 72 1.91 -0.42 -19.77
N THR A 73 1.42 0.80 -20.00
CA THR A 73 2.03 1.74 -20.97
C THR A 73 3.29 2.44 -20.44
N LEU A 74 3.51 2.42 -19.12
CA LEU A 74 4.67 3.04 -18.49
C LEU A 74 5.96 2.24 -18.74
N PRO A 75 7.14 2.88 -18.62
CA PRO A 75 8.43 2.19 -18.57
C PRO A 75 8.43 1.03 -17.58
N ALA A 76 9.18 -0.03 -17.86
CA ALA A 76 9.19 -1.25 -17.03
C ALA A 76 9.54 -0.96 -15.55
N ALA A 77 10.36 0.06 -15.30
CA ALA A 77 10.72 0.52 -13.96
C ALA A 77 9.59 1.27 -13.22
N LEU A 78 8.47 1.57 -13.86
CA LEU A 78 7.28 2.20 -13.26
C LEU A 78 6.10 1.21 -13.12
N ARG A 79 6.32 -0.08 -13.37
CA ARG A 79 5.28 -1.12 -13.36
C ARG A 79 5.11 -1.77 -11.98
N MET A 80 4.81 -0.94 -10.98
CA MET A 80 4.44 -1.42 -9.66
C MET A 80 3.25 -0.59 -9.14
N LEU A 81 2.24 -1.27 -8.62
CA LEU A 81 1.01 -0.63 -8.15
C LEU A 81 0.52 -1.32 -6.88
N ARG A 82 0.21 -0.52 -5.85
CA ARG A 82 -0.65 -0.99 -4.77
C ARG A 82 -2.10 -0.76 -5.16
N LEU A 83 -2.90 -1.81 -5.22
CA LEU A 83 -4.33 -1.70 -5.48
C LEU A 83 -5.03 -1.11 -4.25
N SER A 84 -6.19 -0.49 -4.47
CA SER A 84 -7.02 -0.01 -3.36
C SER A 84 -7.58 -1.19 -2.55
N SER A 85 -7.72 -1.04 -1.24
CA SER A 85 -8.40 -2.02 -0.38
C SER A 85 -9.93 -1.89 -0.43
N ASP A 86 -10.44 -0.75 -0.91
CA ASP A 86 -11.88 -0.42 -0.99
C ASP A 86 -12.56 -0.95 -2.26
N LEU A 87 -12.02 -2.00 -2.90
CA LEU A 87 -12.61 -2.54 -4.13
C LEU A 87 -13.97 -3.19 -3.89
N LEU A 88 -14.12 -3.89 -2.76
CA LEU A 88 -15.36 -4.52 -2.32
C LEU A 88 -15.86 -3.87 -1.01
N PRO A 89 -16.64 -2.78 -1.08
CA PRO A 89 -17.11 -2.10 0.12
C PRO A 89 -17.85 -3.03 1.08
N PHE A 90 -17.50 -2.97 2.36
CA PHE A 90 -18.15 -3.71 3.45
C PHE A 90 -18.12 -5.24 3.30
N TYR A 91 -17.13 -5.80 2.58
CA TYR A 91 -17.03 -7.24 2.30
C TYR A 91 -17.21 -8.13 3.55
N SER A 92 -16.49 -7.79 4.62
CA SER A 92 -16.50 -8.51 5.90
C SER A 92 -17.67 -8.12 6.81
N HIS A 93 -18.48 -7.11 6.46
CA HIS A 93 -19.51 -6.58 7.35
C HIS A 93 -20.77 -7.49 7.36
N PRO A 94 -21.33 -7.85 8.54
CA PRO A 94 -22.44 -8.81 8.64
C PRO A 94 -23.70 -8.44 7.83
N LYS A 95 -24.02 -7.14 7.71
CA LYS A 95 -25.15 -6.66 6.90
C LYS A 95 -24.98 -6.87 5.39
N VAL A 96 -23.73 -7.00 4.92
CA VAL A 96 -23.39 -6.96 3.49
C VAL A 96 -22.81 -8.29 3.01
N ALA A 97 -22.15 -9.06 3.87
CA ALA A 97 -21.49 -10.32 3.52
C ALA A 97 -22.35 -11.30 2.71
N ALA A 98 -23.67 -11.35 2.97
CA ALA A 98 -24.59 -12.20 2.20
C ALA A 98 -24.71 -11.80 0.71
N VAL A 99 -24.50 -10.53 0.38
CA VAL A 99 -24.48 -10.04 -1.01
C VAL A 99 -23.34 -10.69 -1.78
N TYR A 100 -22.15 -10.77 -1.19
CA TYR A 100 -20.97 -11.36 -1.81
C TYR A 100 -21.02 -12.88 -1.91
N LYS A 101 -21.98 -13.54 -1.26
CA LYS A 101 -22.24 -14.98 -1.37
C LYS A 101 -23.27 -15.33 -2.45
N ASP A 102 -23.81 -14.34 -3.16
CA ASP A 102 -24.68 -14.59 -4.30
C ASP A 102 -23.86 -15.21 -5.45
N PRO A 103 -24.26 -16.37 -6.00
CA PRO A 103 -23.48 -17.06 -7.04
C PRO A 103 -23.20 -16.23 -8.29
N ALA A 104 -24.06 -15.27 -8.65
CA ALA A 104 -23.83 -14.38 -9.78
C ALA A 104 -22.75 -13.33 -9.45
N ILE A 105 -22.74 -12.81 -8.22
CA ILE A 105 -21.73 -11.85 -7.77
C ILE A 105 -20.39 -12.56 -7.58
N GLU A 106 -20.36 -13.73 -6.94
CA GLU A 106 -19.14 -14.52 -6.82
C GLU A 106 -18.50 -14.80 -8.17
N ARG A 107 -19.30 -15.20 -9.18
CA ARG A 107 -18.82 -15.41 -10.55
C ARG A 107 -18.22 -14.13 -11.14
N GLN A 108 -18.90 -13.00 -11.00
CA GLN A 108 -18.40 -11.71 -11.47
C GLN A 108 -17.07 -11.33 -10.81
N LEU A 109 -16.93 -11.57 -9.50
CA LEU A 109 -15.70 -11.30 -8.78
C LEU A 109 -14.56 -12.18 -9.28
N VAL A 110 -14.79 -13.49 -9.40
CA VAL A 110 -13.79 -14.44 -9.88
C VAL A 110 -13.32 -14.05 -11.29
N GLU A 111 -14.23 -13.80 -12.22
CA GLU A 111 -13.90 -13.40 -13.59
C GLU A 111 -13.16 -12.05 -13.63
N GLY A 112 -13.64 -11.05 -12.88
CA GLY A 112 -13.07 -9.71 -12.85
C GLY A 112 -11.67 -9.67 -12.24
N PHE A 113 -11.46 -10.33 -11.10
CA PHE A 113 -10.15 -10.42 -10.48
C PHE A 113 -9.19 -11.30 -11.28
N ALA A 114 -9.66 -12.40 -11.88
CA ALA A 114 -8.82 -13.20 -12.77
C ALA A 114 -8.25 -12.34 -13.91
N ALA A 115 -9.09 -11.53 -14.57
CA ALA A 115 -8.64 -10.60 -15.61
C ALA A 115 -7.62 -9.57 -15.10
N ILE A 116 -7.80 -9.03 -13.88
CA ILE A 116 -6.84 -8.11 -13.24
C ILE A 116 -5.48 -8.80 -13.06
N GLY A 117 -5.48 -10.02 -12.52
CA GLY A 117 -4.25 -10.77 -12.29
C GLY A 117 -3.55 -11.19 -13.59
N GLU A 118 -4.32 -11.61 -14.59
CA GLU A 118 -3.78 -11.96 -15.92
C GLU A 118 -3.12 -10.76 -16.60
N LEU A 119 -3.79 -9.60 -16.63
CA LEU A 119 -3.24 -8.38 -17.19
C LEU A 119 -1.95 -7.96 -16.47
N ALA A 120 -1.95 -8.02 -15.13
CA ALA A 120 -0.79 -7.66 -14.33
C ALA A 120 0.42 -8.56 -14.62
N ARG A 121 0.23 -9.88 -14.64
CA ARG A 121 1.29 -10.84 -14.97
C ARG A 121 1.77 -10.67 -16.42
N ALA A 122 0.87 -10.55 -17.38
CA ALA A 122 1.21 -10.38 -18.79
C ALA A 122 2.01 -9.09 -19.07
N SER A 123 1.79 -8.05 -18.26
CA SER A 123 2.43 -6.74 -18.40
C SER A 123 3.65 -6.55 -17.49
N ASP A 124 4.03 -7.57 -16.71
CA ASP A 124 5.09 -7.50 -15.69
C ASP A 124 4.87 -6.40 -14.64
N ILE A 125 3.62 -6.27 -14.17
CA ILE A 125 3.23 -5.33 -13.11
C ILE A 125 3.32 -6.03 -11.76
N ARG A 126 4.12 -5.49 -10.84
CA ARG A 126 4.16 -5.95 -9.44
C ARG A 126 2.99 -5.36 -8.67
N LEU A 127 2.11 -6.20 -8.17
CA LEU A 127 0.94 -5.80 -7.39
C LEU A 127 1.15 -5.92 -5.88
N SER A 128 0.38 -5.16 -5.14
CA SER A 128 0.30 -5.27 -3.69
C SER A 128 -1.04 -4.77 -3.13
N PHE A 129 -1.31 -5.08 -1.87
CA PHE A 129 -2.34 -4.45 -1.05
C PHE A 129 -1.76 -3.94 0.26
N HIS A 130 -2.52 -3.08 0.93
CA HIS A 130 -2.28 -2.69 2.31
C HIS A 130 -3.65 -2.51 3.00
N PRO A 131 -4.13 -3.49 3.76
CA PRO A 131 -5.35 -3.33 4.56
C PRO A 131 -5.24 -2.09 5.46
N GLY A 132 -6.37 -1.47 5.75
CA GLY A 132 -6.40 -0.24 6.55
C GLY A 132 -5.93 -0.46 7.99
N GLN A 133 -5.72 0.65 8.72
CA GLN A 133 -5.26 0.69 10.11
C GLN A 133 -6.11 -0.11 11.13
N TYR A 134 -7.28 -0.62 10.72
CA TYR A 134 -8.17 -1.41 11.57
C TYR A 134 -7.84 -2.92 11.54
N CYS A 135 -6.98 -3.38 10.63
CA CYS A 135 -6.43 -4.73 10.65
C CYS A 135 -5.28 -4.78 11.66
N VAL A 136 -5.59 -5.21 12.88
CA VAL A 136 -4.70 -5.23 14.05
C VAL A 136 -4.63 -6.64 14.62
N LEU A 137 -3.73 -7.47 14.08
CA LEU A 137 -3.58 -8.87 14.48
C LEU A 137 -3.02 -9.02 15.90
N GLY A 138 -2.18 -8.09 16.35
CA GLY A 138 -1.60 -8.03 17.71
C GLY A 138 -2.51 -7.39 18.77
N SER A 139 -3.83 -7.34 18.57
CA SER A 139 -4.75 -6.74 19.55
C SER A 139 -4.97 -7.61 20.79
N GLU A 140 -5.14 -6.99 21.97
CA GLU A 140 -5.57 -7.69 23.19
C GLU A 140 -7.09 -7.95 23.23
N ASN A 141 -7.86 -7.28 22.36
CA ASN A 141 -9.31 -7.45 22.27
C ASN A 141 -9.64 -8.56 21.26
N PRO A 142 -10.23 -9.69 21.69
CA PRO A 142 -10.54 -10.80 20.80
C PRO A 142 -11.44 -10.41 19.62
N GLY A 143 -12.41 -9.51 19.82
CA GLY A 143 -13.28 -9.04 18.74
C GLY A 143 -12.53 -8.24 17.66
N VAL A 144 -11.50 -7.49 18.05
CA VAL A 144 -10.62 -6.81 17.09
C VAL A 144 -9.78 -7.82 16.32
N VAL A 145 -9.29 -8.87 16.99
CA VAL A 145 -8.56 -9.96 16.32
C VAL A 145 -9.45 -10.67 15.30
N GLU A 146 -10.69 -11.03 15.66
CA GLU A 146 -11.64 -11.66 14.73
C GLU A 146 -11.90 -10.80 13.50
N ASN A 147 -12.16 -9.50 13.70
CA ASN A 147 -12.36 -8.56 12.59
C ASN A 147 -11.11 -8.41 11.73
N SER A 148 -9.91 -8.42 12.34
CA SER A 148 -8.64 -8.27 11.64
C SER A 148 -8.32 -9.49 10.79
N VAL A 149 -8.59 -10.70 11.31
CA VAL A 149 -8.47 -11.94 10.54
C VAL A 149 -9.45 -11.93 9.37
N ALA A 150 -10.72 -11.56 9.60
CA ALA A 150 -11.72 -11.47 8.53
C ALA A 150 -11.33 -10.44 7.45
N GLU A 151 -10.81 -9.28 7.86
CA GLU A 151 -10.32 -8.23 6.95
C GLU A 151 -9.11 -8.70 6.14
N PHE A 152 -8.18 -9.43 6.75
CA PHE A 152 -7.02 -9.95 6.03
C PHE A 152 -7.39 -11.10 5.08
N GLU A 153 -8.27 -12.01 5.51
CA GLU A 153 -8.78 -13.09 4.64
C GLU A 153 -9.60 -12.54 3.46
N TYR A 154 -10.31 -11.43 3.63
CA TYR A 154 -10.91 -10.71 2.50
C TYR A 154 -9.87 -10.31 1.45
N HIS A 155 -8.72 -9.76 1.88
CA HIS A 155 -7.63 -9.47 0.94
C HIS A 155 -7.07 -10.75 0.33
N ALA A 156 -6.94 -11.82 1.11
CA ALA A 156 -6.53 -13.13 0.60
C ALA A 156 -7.51 -13.69 -0.45
N ASP A 157 -8.83 -13.46 -0.31
CA ASP A 157 -9.82 -13.82 -1.32
C ASP A 157 -9.60 -13.05 -2.63
N MET A 158 -9.41 -11.73 -2.56
CA MET A 158 -9.07 -10.94 -3.76
C MET A 158 -7.79 -11.43 -4.43
N ILE A 159 -6.74 -11.70 -3.64
CA ILE A 159 -5.45 -12.21 -4.11
C ILE A 159 -5.62 -13.57 -4.80
N ARG A 160 -6.37 -14.48 -4.19
CA ARG A 160 -6.66 -15.81 -4.74
C ARG A 160 -7.42 -15.71 -6.04
N MET A 161 -8.45 -14.87 -6.13
CA MET A 161 -9.23 -14.67 -7.36
C MET A 161 -8.39 -14.05 -8.48
N MET A 162 -7.38 -13.24 -8.14
CA MET A 162 -6.38 -12.77 -9.13
C MET A 162 -5.39 -13.86 -9.56
N GLY A 163 -5.41 -15.04 -8.94
CA GLY A 163 -4.48 -16.13 -9.24
C GLY A 163 -3.11 -15.99 -8.57
N TYR A 164 -3.00 -15.19 -7.51
CA TYR A 164 -1.80 -15.05 -6.67
C TYR A 164 -1.94 -15.82 -5.35
N GLY A 165 -0.90 -15.76 -4.50
CA GLY A 165 -0.82 -16.48 -3.24
C GLY A 165 -0.56 -17.97 -3.38
N GLN A 166 -0.17 -18.41 -4.59
CA GLN A 166 0.24 -19.78 -4.89
C GLN A 166 1.73 -19.99 -4.59
N ARG A 167 2.52 -18.92 -4.63
CA ARG A 167 3.95 -18.93 -4.30
C ARG A 167 4.24 -17.82 -3.29
N PHE A 168 5.28 -18.05 -2.48
CA PHE A 168 5.75 -17.06 -1.51
C PHE A 168 6.03 -15.72 -2.19
N GLN A 169 5.32 -14.68 -1.75
CA GLN A 169 5.47 -13.30 -2.17
C GLN A 169 5.35 -13.07 -3.69
N ASP A 170 4.52 -13.88 -4.38
CA ASP A 170 4.11 -13.57 -5.76
C ASP A 170 3.20 -12.33 -5.85
N LEU A 171 2.59 -11.94 -4.73
CA LEU A 171 1.96 -10.65 -4.44
C LEU A 171 2.13 -10.35 -2.94
N LYS A 172 2.47 -9.11 -2.57
CA LYS A 172 2.59 -8.71 -1.15
C LYS A 172 1.32 -8.05 -0.61
N CYS A 173 0.94 -8.35 0.63
CA CYS A 173 -0.17 -7.75 1.34
C CYS A 173 0.34 -7.22 2.69
N ASN A 174 0.52 -5.91 2.77
CA ASN A 174 1.29 -5.28 3.85
C ASN A 174 0.41 -4.82 5.02
N VAL A 175 0.84 -5.09 6.25
CA VAL A 175 0.21 -4.60 7.48
C VAL A 175 1.26 -4.10 8.46
N HIS A 176 0.85 -3.25 9.40
CA HIS A 176 1.67 -2.96 10.58
C HIS A 176 1.40 -4.03 11.65
N ILE A 177 2.35 -4.24 12.58
CA ILE A 177 2.16 -5.17 13.70
C ILE A 177 0.95 -4.75 14.55
N ALA A 178 0.96 -3.50 15.03
CA ALA A 178 -0.10 -2.83 15.80
C ALA A 178 -0.70 -3.63 16.99
N GLY A 179 -1.49 -2.95 17.83
CA GLY A 179 -2.13 -3.56 19.00
C GLY A 179 -1.18 -3.80 20.17
N ARG A 180 -1.70 -4.07 21.37
CA ARG A 180 -0.91 -4.13 22.60
C ARG A 180 -0.08 -5.42 22.76
N LEU A 181 -0.53 -6.53 22.18
CA LEU A 181 0.18 -7.81 22.22
C LEU A 181 1.28 -7.92 21.15
N GLY A 182 1.29 -7.00 20.17
CA GLY A 182 2.38 -6.83 19.22
C GLY A 182 2.76 -8.09 18.46
N VAL A 183 4.06 -8.37 18.39
CA VAL A 183 4.64 -9.55 17.72
C VAL A 183 4.06 -10.85 18.28
N GLU A 184 4.02 -11.00 19.62
CA GLU A 184 3.54 -12.22 20.26
C GLU A 184 2.06 -12.47 19.97
N GLY A 185 1.21 -11.43 20.05
CA GLY A 185 -0.19 -11.53 19.65
C GLY A 185 -0.33 -11.98 18.19
N THR A 186 0.44 -11.37 17.29
CA THR A 186 0.43 -11.72 15.87
C THR A 186 0.86 -13.18 15.63
N ARG A 187 1.87 -13.66 16.35
CA ARG A 187 2.32 -15.08 16.28
C ARG A 187 1.21 -16.04 16.69
N THR A 188 0.44 -15.73 17.73
CA THR A 188 -0.68 -16.59 18.16
C THR A 188 -1.80 -16.69 17.12
N VAL A 189 -1.97 -15.65 16.30
CA VAL A 189 -2.99 -15.60 15.24
C VAL A 189 -2.51 -16.30 13.97
N TRP A 190 -1.20 -16.48 13.78
CA TRP A 190 -0.59 -16.96 12.53
C TRP A 190 -1.22 -18.25 11.97
N ALA A 191 -1.49 -19.24 12.84
CA ALA A 191 -2.06 -20.53 12.43
C ALA A 191 -3.50 -20.43 11.90
N ARG A 192 -4.17 -19.30 12.13
CA ARG A 192 -5.54 -19.04 11.67
C ARG A 192 -5.59 -18.48 10.25
N LEU A 193 -4.47 -17.96 9.75
CA LEU A 193 -4.37 -17.39 8.41
C LEU A 193 -4.32 -18.51 7.36
N SER A 194 -5.07 -18.33 6.28
CA SER A 194 -5.04 -19.22 5.12
C SER A 194 -3.64 -19.29 4.51
N GLU A 195 -3.38 -20.32 3.70
CA GLU A 195 -2.11 -20.43 2.99
C GLU A 195 -1.85 -19.23 2.07
N VAL A 196 -2.89 -18.75 1.37
CA VAL A 196 -2.83 -17.54 0.54
C VAL A 196 -2.42 -16.34 1.37
N ALA A 197 -3.05 -16.15 2.53
CA ALA A 197 -2.71 -15.07 3.46
C ALA A 197 -1.25 -15.16 3.90
N ARG A 198 -0.79 -16.33 4.37
CA ARG A 198 0.60 -16.55 4.82
C ARG A 198 1.64 -16.41 3.71
N ASN A 199 1.29 -16.73 2.47
CA ASN A 199 2.17 -16.54 1.32
C ASN A 199 2.36 -15.07 0.94
N CYS A 200 1.41 -14.20 1.29
CA CYS A 200 1.38 -12.81 0.82
C CYS A 200 1.63 -11.78 1.93
N ILE A 201 1.35 -12.10 3.19
CA ILE A 201 1.46 -11.14 4.30
C ILE A 201 2.89 -10.63 4.47
N THR A 202 3.03 -9.33 4.71
CA THR A 202 4.28 -8.67 5.10
C THR A 202 4.03 -7.72 6.27
N PHE A 203 5.06 -7.50 7.09
CA PHE A 203 4.99 -6.57 8.23
C PHE A 203 5.88 -5.35 8.00
N GLU A 204 5.33 -4.16 8.24
CA GLU A 204 6.02 -2.89 8.07
C GLU A 204 6.24 -2.17 9.41
N ASN A 205 7.43 -1.60 9.57
CA ASN A 205 7.76 -0.74 10.70
C ASN A 205 6.92 0.55 10.69
N ASP A 206 6.51 0.99 11.87
CA ASP A 206 5.72 2.20 12.07
C ASP A 206 6.50 3.30 12.82
N GLU A 207 5.98 4.51 12.77
CA GLU A 207 6.63 5.71 13.28
C GLU A 207 6.44 5.94 14.79
N LYS A 208 5.61 5.13 15.45
CA LYS A 208 5.13 5.36 16.83
C LYS A 208 5.53 4.29 17.84
N THR A 209 5.21 3.04 17.55
CA THR A 209 5.15 1.95 18.52
C THR A 209 6.04 0.80 18.13
N TYR A 210 5.90 0.25 16.93
CA TYR A 210 6.67 -0.90 16.48
C TYR A 210 7.67 -0.50 15.40
N GLY A 211 8.93 -0.30 15.81
CA GLY A 211 10.02 0.08 14.93
C GLY A 211 10.50 -1.08 14.04
N LEU A 212 11.63 -0.86 13.36
CA LEU A 212 12.21 -1.89 12.49
C LEU A 212 12.63 -3.14 13.26
N ASP A 213 13.25 -2.96 14.43
CA ASP A 213 13.73 -4.08 15.24
C ASP A 213 12.60 -4.95 15.78
N ASP A 214 11.41 -4.37 16.04
CA ASP A 214 10.20 -5.13 16.38
C ASP A 214 9.72 -5.96 15.20
N CYS A 215 9.68 -5.37 13.99
CA CYS A 215 9.30 -6.10 12.78
C CYS A 215 10.27 -7.24 12.45
N LEU A 216 11.57 -7.05 12.69
CA LEU A 216 12.57 -8.09 12.48
C LEU A 216 12.39 -9.29 13.43
N GLN A 217 11.65 -9.16 14.53
CA GLN A 217 11.31 -10.28 15.41
C GLN A 217 10.29 -11.25 14.79
N ILE A 218 9.55 -10.87 13.74
CA ILE A 218 8.57 -11.75 13.06
C ILE A 218 9.04 -12.24 11.67
N ALA A 219 10.30 -11.95 11.33
CA ALA A 219 10.89 -12.24 10.01
C ALA A 219 10.96 -13.74 9.66
N ASP A 220 10.91 -14.63 10.65
CA ASP A 220 10.81 -16.08 10.47
C ASP A 220 9.44 -16.51 9.90
N LEU A 221 8.38 -15.75 10.18
CA LEU A 221 7.03 -16.03 9.69
C LEU A 221 6.76 -15.34 8.34
N ALA A 222 7.06 -14.04 8.24
CA ALA A 222 6.74 -13.22 7.07
C ALA A 222 7.85 -12.20 6.76
N PRO A 223 7.99 -11.74 5.51
CA PRO A 223 8.93 -10.68 5.18
C PRO A 223 8.62 -9.36 5.88
N VAL A 224 9.69 -8.60 6.12
CA VAL A 224 9.61 -7.23 6.61
C VAL A 224 9.66 -6.26 5.43
N VAL A 225 8.73 -5.32 5.38
CA VAL A 225 8.79 -4.14 4.51
C VAL A 225 9.43 -3.02 5.31
N LEU A 226 10.56 -2.51 4.83
CA LEU A 226 11.16 -1.31 5.39
C LEU A 226 10.42 -0.09 4.86
N ASP A 227 9.85 0.71 5.75
CA ASP A 227 9.48 2.09 5.46
C ASP A 227 10.54 3.03 6.05
N ILE A 228 11.27 3.71 5.17
CA ILE A 228 12.39 4.57 5.57
C ILE A 228 11.94 5.91 6.18
N HIS A 229 10.72 6.36 5.92
CA HIS A 229 10.15 7.57 6.53
C HIS A 229 9.69 7.27 7.96
N HIS A 230 8.97 6.16 8.16
CA HIS A 230 8.61 5.68 9.48
C HIS A 230 9.85 5.38 10.32
N CYS A 231 10.87 4.74 9.75
CA CYS A 231 12.13 4.45 10.44
C CYS A 231 12.82 5.76 10.88
N TRP A 232 12.92 6.74 9.99
CA TRP A 232 13.52 8.04 10.29
C TRP A 232 12.78 8.79 11.40
N ILE A 233 11.45 8.79 11.36
CA ILE A 233 10.66 9.39 12.43
C ILE A 233 10.86 8.61 13.73
N HIS A 234 10.69 7.30 13.72
CA HIS A 234 10.77 6.47 14.93
C HIS A 234 12.11 6.66 15.65
N GLU A 235 13.20 6.60 14.89
CA GLU A 235 14.58 6.54 15.42
C GLU A 235 15.27 7.92 15.49
N ASN A 236 14.67 8.95 14.88
CA ASN A 236 15.28 10.27 14.68
C ASN A 236 16.56 10.24 13.82
N ASP A 237 16.77 9.19 13.02
CA ASP A 237 17.95 9.05 12.18
C ASP A 237 17.65 8.30 10.87
N TYR A 238 18.42 8.60 9.82
CA TYR A 238 18.31 7.91 8.54
C TYR A 238 19.04 6.57 8.62
N ILE A 239 18.30 5.48 8.46
CA ILE A 239 18.89 4.14 8.45
C ILE A 239 19.96 4.00 7.34
N ASP A 240 21.15 3.54 7.70
CA ASP A 240 22.20 3.26 6.73
C ASP A 240 21.74 2.14 5.76
N PRO A 241 21.71 2.40 4.44
CA PRO A 241 21.35 1.41 3.42
C PRO A 241 22.20 0.13 3.44
N HIS A 242 23.38 0.17 4.05
CA HIS A 242 24.32 -0.95 4.17
C HIS A 242 24.35 -1.58 5.56
N SER A 243 23.48 -1.15 6.47
CA SER A 243 23.39 -1.72 7.82
C SER A 243 22.97 -3.20 7.82
N GLU A 244 23.37 -3.91 8.88
CA GLU A 244 22.96 -5.29 9.12
C GLU A 244 21.43 -5.44 9.20
N ARG A 245 20.72 -4.43 9.72
CA ARG A 245 19.25 -4.44 9.75
C ARG A 245 18.64 -4.49 8.35
N VAL A 246 19.18 -3.72 7.41
CA VAL A 246 18.74 -3.77 6.00
C VAL A 246 19.05 -5.12 5.37
N ALA A 247 20.20 -5.73 5.70
CA ALA A 247 20.51 -7.10 5.26
C ALA A 247 19.47 -8.11 5.77
N ARG A 248 19.11 -8.04 7.07
CA ARG A 248 18.06 -8.90 7.65
C ARG A 248 16.69 -8.69 7.01
N VAL A 249 16.35 -7.44 6.65
CA VAL A 249 15.15 -7.15 5.85
C VAL A 249 15.23 -7.91 4.54
N ILE A 250 16.31 -7.79 3.76
CA ILE A 250 16.47 -8.49 2.48
C ILE A 250 16.34 -10.01 2.64
N ASP A 251 17.01 -10.58 3.64
CA ASP A 251 17.00 -12.02 3.91
C ASP A 251 15.60 -12.55 4.23
N SER A 252 14.76 -11.75 4.91
CA SER A 252 13.37 -12.11 5.21
C SER A 252 12.49 -12.36 3.97
N TRP A 253 12.89 -11.86 2.80
CA TRP A 253 12.21 -12.09 1.52
C TRP A 253 12.66 -13.36 0.80
N ARG A 254 13.63 -14.12 1.35
CA ARG A 254 13.99 -15.47 0.91
C ARG A 254 14.31 -15.56 -0.59
N GLY A 255 15.05 -14.57 -1.09
CA GLY A 255 15.46 -14.48 -2.50
C GLY A 255 14.43 -13.82 -3.43
N VAL A 256 13.21 -13.52 -2.96
CA VAL A 256 12.30 -12.61 -3.66
C VAL A 256 12.83 -11.18 -3.49
N ARG A 257 12.82 -10.37 -4.55
CA ARG A 257 13.25 -8.97 -4.47
C ARG A 257 12.36 -8.22 -3.46
N PRO A 258 12.92 -7.60 -2.40
CA PRO A 258 12.12 -6.88 -1.42
C PRO A 258 11.38 -5.67 -1.99
N THR A 259 10.38 -5.20 -1.25
CA THR A 259 9.78 -3.88 -1.48
C THR A 259 10.02 -3.00 -0.26
N LEU A 260 10.41 -1.75 -0.51
CA LEU A 260 10.59 -0.66 0.44
C LEU A 260 9.45 0.35 0.26
N HIS A 261 8.97 0.94 1.34
CA HIS A 261 8.04 2.07 1.30
C HIS A 261 8.79 3.38 1.53
N TYR A 262 8.37 4.41 0.82
CA TYR A 262 9.02 5.71 0.87
C TYR A 262 8.00 6.85 0.79
N SER A 263 8.07 7.73 1.77
CA SER A 263 7.38 9.02 1.83
C SER A 263 8.31 10.12 2.36
N GLN A 264 7.80 11.34 2.40
CA GLN A 264 8.48 12.50 2.96
C GLN A 264 7.49 13.29 3.82
N PRO A 265 7.97 14.12 4.77
CA PRO A 265 7.10 15.06 5.48
C PRO A 265 6.52 16.11 4.52
N GLN A 266 5.41 16.71 4.90
CA GLN A 266 4.70 17.69 4.06
C GLN A 266 5.57 18.88 3.62
N GLU A 267 5.32 19.36 2.40
CA GLU A 267 6.02 20.48 1.76
C GLU A 267 5.94 21.79 2.54
N SER A 268 5.00 21.92 3.48
CA SER A 268 4.83 23.12 4.33
C SER A 268 6.09 23.44 5.16
N LEU A 269 7.00 22.47 5.33
CA LEU A 269 8.32 22.74 5.92
C LEU A 269 9.14 23.77 5.12
N GLN A 270 8.87 23.95 3.82
CA GLN A 270 9.52 24.98 3.02
C GLN A 270 9.22 26.40 3.50
N GLU A 271 8.00 26.62 4.00
CA GLU A 271 7.60 27.89 4.61
C GLU A 271 8.29 28.13 5.95
N LEU A 272 8.83 27.08 6.56
CA LEU A 272 9.57 27.10 7.83
C LEU A 272 11.08 27.13 7.65
N GLY A 273 11.57 27.34 6.41
CA GLY A 273 12.99 27.54 6.10
C GLY A 273 13.77 26.27 5.75
N PHE A 274 13.11 25.14 5.53
CA PHE A 274 13.76 23.94 5.00
C PHE A 274 13.71 23.94 3.47
N ASP A 275 14.80 23.59 2.79
CA ASP A 275 14.81 23.51 1.33
C ASP A 275 14.89 22.08 0.82
N ALA A 276 14.83 21.93 -0.50
CA ALA A 276 14.86 20.63 -1.15
C ALA A 276 16.25 19.98 -1.19
N GLU A 277 17.33 20.75 -1.03
CA GLU A 277 18.70 20.28 -1.30
C GLU A 277 19.42 19.77 -0.07
N HIS A 278 18.94 20.17 1.10
CA HIS A 278 19.57 19.82 2.37
C HIS A 278 18.82 18.70 3.07
N LYS A 279 19.60 17.91 3.83
CA LYS A 279 19.11 16.88 4.72
C LYS A 279 18.15 17.48 5.75
N LEU A 280 17.00 16.84 5.93
CA LEU A 280 16.08 17.22 7.00
C LEU A 280 16.57 16.65 8.33
N GLU A 281 17.21 17.50 9.15
CA GLU A 281 17.73 17.12 10.46
C GLU A 281 16.63 17.20 11.54
N MET A 282 16.44 16.11 12.28
CA MET A 282 15.35 16.01 13.27
C MET A 282 15.44 17.10 14.35
N ASP A 283 16.65 17.39 14.86
CA ASP A 283 16.88 18.44 15.86
C ASP A 283 16.51 19.84 15.37
N ALA A 284 16.61 20.10 14.06
CA ALA A 284 16.20 21.37 13.47
C ALA A 284 14.67 21.42 13.31
N LEU A 285 14.06 20.33 12.83
CA LEU A 285 12.61 20.21 12.66
C LEU A 285 11.86 20.37 13.98
N MET A 286 12.32 19.69 15.03
CA MET A 286 11.67 19.69 16.35
C MET A 286 11.67 21.06 17.05
N LYS A 287 12.39 22.05 16.52
CA LYS A 287 12.33 23.45 16.98
C LYS A 287 11.13 24.22 16.43
N VAL A 288 10.54 23.76 15.32
CA VAL A 288 9.48 24.49 14.60
C VAL A 288 8.21 23.69 14.38
N VAL A 289 8.27 22.36 14.44
CA VAL A 289 7.11 21.46 14.33
C VAL A 289 7.16 20.38 15.41
N SER A 290 6.01 19.77 15.69
CA SER A 290 5.97 18.58 16.52
C SER A 290 6.31 17.34 15.70
N LYS A 291 6.78 16.27 16.36
CA LYS A 291 7.06 14.99 15.70
C LYS A 291 5.83 14.43 14.97
N ARG A 292 4.63 14.69 15.48
CA ARG A 292 3.36 14.29 14.87
C ARG A 292 3.09 14.96 13.53
N ASP A 293 3.58 16.18 13.33
CA ASP A 293 3.41 16.90 12.06
C ASP A 293 4.21 16.23 10.93
N LEU A 294 5.26 15.49 11.27
CA LEU A 294 6.10 14.73 10.32
C LEU A 294 5.45 13.43 9.85
N TYR A 295 4.42 12.92 10.53
CA TYR A 295 3.74 11.67 10.14
C TYR A 295 2.98 11.83 8.82
N GLY A 296 2.55 13.06 8.50
CA GLY A 296 1.80 13.34 7.28
C GLY A 296 2.69 13.25 6.05
N HIS A 297 2.26 12.45 5.07
CA HIS A 297 2.96 12.33 3.79
C HIS A 297 2.74 13.57 2.91
N SER A 298 3.81 13.98 2.26
CA SER A 298 3.85 15.02 1.24
C SER A 298 2.97 14.73 0.02
N ALA A 299 2.65 15.80 -0.73
CA ALA A 299 1.96 15.68 -2.00
C ALA A 299 2.85 15.04 -3.06
N GLN A 300 4.08 15.53 -3.16
CA GLN A 300 5.16 15.14 -4.06
C GLN A 300 6.42 14.78 -3.24
N MET A 301 7.45 14.26 -3.90
CA MET A 301 8.72 13.93 -3.25
C MET A 301 9.68 15.13 -3.31
N TRP A 302 9.33 16.20 -2.60
CA TRP A 302 9.89 17.54 -2.77
C TRP A 302 11.35 17.70 -2.34
N ASN A 303 11.78 17.00 -1.28
CA ASN A 303 13.16 17.06 -0.79
C ASN A 303 14.05 16.14 -1.63
N ARG A 304 14.90 16.74 -2.46
CA ARG A 304 15.83 16.04 -3.37
C ARG A 304 16.94 15.32 -2.63
N TRP A 305 17.39 15.83 -1.50
CA TRP A 305 18.37 15.13 -0.66
C TRP A 305 17.83 13.76 -0.21
N THR A 306 16.61 13.72 0.33
CA THR A 306 15.97 12.49 0.76
C THR A 306 15.67 11.57 -0.44
N ASN A 307 15.38 12.13 -1.61
CA ASN A 307 15.25 11.33 -2.84
C ASN A 307 16.56 10.62 -3.17
N ASP A 308 17.68 11.34 -3.16
CA ASP A 308 19.01 10.76 -3.41
C ASP A 308 19.38 9.70 -2.37
N TYR A 309 19.00 9.91 -1.11
CA TYR A 309 19.11 8.89 -0.06
C TYR A 309 18.28 7.64 -0.37
N ALA A 310 17.00 7.78 -0.71
CA ALA A 310 16.12 6.66 -1.05
C ALA A 310 16.62 5.87 -2.28
N LEU A 311 17.25 6.53 -3.24
CA LEU A 311 17.82 5.87 -4.43
C LEU A 311 18.96 4.90 -4.11
N GLN A 312 19.63 5.02 -2.96
CA GLN A 312 20.67 4.08 -2.52
C GLN A 312 20.14 2.68 -2.18
N PHE A 313 18.80 2.52 -2.07
CA PHE A 313 18.15 1.23 -1.88
C PHE A 313 17.67 0.61 -3.20
N LEU A 314 17.58 1.39 -4.28
CA LEU A 314 16.89 0.98 -5.50
C LEU A 314 17.62 -0.14 -6.26
N ASP A 315 18.88 -0.43 -5.98
CA ASP A 315 19.60 -1.59 -6.53
C ASP A 315 19.05 -2.91 -5.97
N ARG A 316 18.63 -2.93 -4.70
CA ARG A 316 18.20 -4.13 -3.96
C ARG A 316 16.69 -4.19 -3.70
N PHE A 317 16.00 -3.06 -3.74
CA PHE A 317 14.57 -2.94 -3.43
C PHE A 317 13.75 -2.42 -4.62
N ASP A 318 12.50 -2.86 -4.72
CA ASP A 318 11.47 -2.05 -5.42
C ASP A 318 10.94 -0.99 -4.43
N ILE A 319 10.71 0.24 -4.87
CA ILE A 319 10.30 1.36 -4.00
C ILE A 319 8.86 1.75 -4.27
N MET A 320 7.97 1.57 -3.29
CA MET A 320 6.59 2.04 -3.32
C MET A 320 6.51 3.44 -2.72
N LEU A 321 6.09 4.41 -3.53
CA LEU A 321 5.94 5.80 -3.08
C LEU A 321 4.57 6.03 -2.48
N GLU A 322 4.56 6.54 -1.25
CA GLU A 322 3.34 6.84 -0.50
C GLU A 322 2.99 8.32 -0.47
N ALA A 323 3.04 9.00 -1.62
CA ALA A 323 2.70 10.41 -1.74
C ALA A 323 1.18 10.65 -1.94
N LYS A 324 0.69 11.88 -1.77
CA LYS A 324 -0.73 12.20 -2.06
C LYS A 324 -1.04 12.27 -3.55
N ASP A 325 -0.08 12.67 -4.39
CA ASP A 325 -0.26 12.81 -5.85
C ASP A 325 0.06 11.54 -6.66
N LYS A 326 0.33 10.43 -5.98
CA LYS A 326 0.32 9.07 -6.56
C LYS A 326 1.29 8.91 -7.73
N ASN A 327 0.78 8.52 -8.91
CA ASN A 327 1.56 8.29 -10.12
C ASN A 327 2.33 9.53 -10.57
N VAL A 328 1.85 10.75 -10.27
CA VAL A 328 2.57 11.99 -10.61
C VAL A 328 3.86 12.09 -9.81
N ALA A 329 3.80 11.82 -8.50
CA ALA A 329 4.98 11.79 -7.64
C ALA A 329 5.95 10.67 -8.02
N SER A 330 5.43 9.51 -8.42
CA SER A 330 6.26 8.40 -8.91
C SER A 330 6.97 8.69 -10.21
N LEU A 331 6.30 9.38 -11.14
CA LEU A 331 6.91 9.81 -12.38
C LEU A 331 8.02 10.83 -12.12
N ALA A 332 7.77 11.84 -11.27
CA ALA A 332 8.77 12.84 -10.92
C ALA A 332 10.01 12.23 -10.22
N PHE A 333 9.79 11.28 -9.32
CA PHE A 333 10.90 10.54 -8.68
C PHE A 333 11.68 9.67 -9.68
N TYR A 334 10.99 9.01 -10.61
CA TYR A 334 11.63 8.27 -11.70
C TYR A 334 12.46 9.19 -12.62
N GLU A 335 11.96 10.37 -12.98
CA GLU A 335 12.70 11.35 -13.77
C GLU A 335 13.93 11.89 -13.02
N HIS A 336 13.82 12.10 -11.71
CA HIS A 336 14.97 12.41 -10.84
C HIS A 336 16.03 11.31 -10.91
N TRP A 337 15.63 10.04 -10.79
CA TRP A 337 16.53 8.90 -10.91
C TRP A 337 17.22 8.82 -12.29
N GLN A 338 16.48 9.04 -13.38
CA GLN A 338 17.05 9.02 -14.73
C GLN A 338 18.11 10.12 -14.92
N ARG A 339 17.86 11.33 -14.39
CA ARG A 339 18.83 12.44 -14.45
C ARG A 339 20.12 12.19 -13.67
N ARG A 340 20.09 11.33 -12.65
CA ARG A 340 21.28 10.94 -11.86
C ARG A 340 22.09 9.83 -12.50
N LYS A 341 21.51 9.11 -13.46
CA LYS A 341 22.17 8.05 -14.24
C LYS A 341 22.84 8.56 -15.51
N ALA A 342 22.30 9.62 -16.10
CA ALA A 342 22.88 10.36 -17.21
C ALA A 342 24.06 11.18 -16.73
#